data_AF-M5TTJ2-F1
#
_entry.id   AF-M5TTJ2-F1
#
_cell.length_a   1.000
_cell.length_b   1.000
_cell.length_c   1.000
_cell.angle_alpha   90.00
_cell.angle_beta   90.00
_cell.angle_gamma   90.00
#
_symmetry.space_group_name_H-M   'P 1'
#
loop_
_entity.id
_entity.type
_entity.pdbx_description
1 polymer ?
#
loop_
_entity_poly.entity_id
_entity_poly.type
_entity_poly.pdbx_seq_one_letter_code
_entity_poly.pdbx_strand_id
1 'polypeptide(L)'
;MSMDTTPATPVDLTSSPVAKAPFELPQVLVRREGTMTRELLLHPGEHGLGMTHSSMAADTTTTATCGFCATGCGLRLHLKEGVAVGLTPETKYPVNLGMA
;
A
#
# COMPACT_ATOMS: atom_id res chain seq x y z
N MET A 1 41.78 25.71 12.84
CA MET A 1 40.52 26.46 13.06
C MET A 1 39.43 25.44 13.28
N SER A 2 39.21 25.04 14.54
CA SER A 2 38.14 24.09 14.89
C SER A 2 36.82 24.84 14.88
N MET A 3 35.86 24.37 14.09
CA MET A 3 34.49 24.88 14.12
C MET A 3 33.70 24.09 15.16
N ASP A 4 33.31 24.75 16.24
CA ASP A 4 32.32 24.24 17.18
C ASP A 4 30.95 24.28 16.51
N THR A 5 30.44 23.13 16.09
CA THR A 5 29.04 22.98 15.72
C THR A 5 28.23 22.71 16.98
N THR A 6 27.57 23.73 17.52
CA THR A 6 26.55 23.55 18.54
C THR A 6 25.39 22.73 17.94
N PRO A 7 25.04 21.56 18.52
CA PRO A 7 23.88 20.82 18.05
C PRO A 7 22.62 21.59 18.42
N ALA A 8 21.84 22.00 17.42
CA ALA A 8 20.51 22.55 17.64
C ALA A 8 19.58 21.43 18.09
N THR A 9 18.85 21.65 19.18
CA THR A 9 17.80 20.72 19.64
C THR A 9 16.70 20.66 18.57
N PRO A 10 16.31 19.47 18.09
CA PRO A 10 15.25 19.35 17.10
C PRO A 10 13.94 19.87 17.69
N VAL A 11 13.37 20.89 17.06
CA VAL A 11 12.06 21.44 17.42
C VAL A 11 11.00 20.58 16.74
N ASP A 12 10.07 20.04 17.54
CA ASP A 12 8.92 19.30 17.02
C ASP A 12 7.89 20.25 16.38
N LEU A 13 7.98 20.38 15.06
CA LEU A 13 7.07 21.17 14.23
C LEU A 13 5.66 20.58 14.12
N THR A 14 5.42 19.37 14.65
CA THR A 14 4.10 18.71 14.63
C THR A 14 3.31 18.91 15.93
N SER A 15 3.96 19.42 16.98
CA SER A 15 3.29 19.78 18.23
C SER A 15 2.51 21.10 18.08
N SER A 16 1.21 21.00 17.79
CA SER A 16 0.30 22.15 17.90
C SER A 16 -0.32 22.18 19.31
N PRO A 17 -0.28 23.31 20.04
CA PRO A 17 -0.86 23.43 21.38
C PRO A 17 -2.40 23.42 21.37
N VAL A 18 -3.01 23.45 20.18
CA VAL A 18 -4.46 23.39 20.00
C VAL A 18 -4.88 21.94 19.83
N ALA A 19 -5.70 21.44 20.76
CA ALA A 19 -6.38 20.17 20.59
C ALA A 19 -7.16 20.20 19.26
N LYS A 20 -6.73 19.38 18.29
CA LYS A 20 -7.39 19.26 17.00
C LYS A 20 -8.76 18.65 17.25
N ALA A 21 -9.80 19.49 17.29
CA ALA A 21 -11.16 18.98 17.21
C ALA A 21 -11.27 18.17 15.91
N PRO A 22 -11.87 16.96 15.93
CA PRO A 22 -12.06 16.20 14.70
C PRO A 22 -12.95 17.01 13.78
N PHE A 23 -12.38 17.51 12.68
CA PHE A 23 -13.14 18.18 11.63
C PHE A 23 -13.90 17.10 10.87
N GLU A 24 -15.22 17.03 11.07
CA GLU A 24 -16.08 16.13 10.33
C GLU A 24 -16.70 16.82 9.12
N LEU A 25 -16.47 16.26 7.93
CA LEU A 25 -17.14 16.73 6.73
C LEU A 25 -18.65 16.43 6.79
N PRO A 26 -19.50 17.38 6.38
CA PRO A 26 -20.95 17.18 6.23
C PRO A 26 -21.27 15.96 5.36
N GLN A 27 -22.38 15.27 5.65
CA GLN A 27 -22.81 14.06 4.92
C GLN A 27 -23.16 14.33 3.44
N VAL A 28 -23.43 15.58 3.09
CA VAL A 28 -23.59 16.01 1.67
C VAL A 28 -22.27 15.91 0.91
N LEU A 29 -21.13 16.08 1.58
CA LEU A 29 -19.80 16.01 0.99
C LEU A 29 -19.18 14.61 1.12
N VAL A 30 -19.43 13.91 2.24
CA VAL A 30 -18.87 12.58 2.49
C VAL A 30 -19.94 11.64 3.02
N ARG A 31 -20.32 10.66 2.21
CA ARG A 31 -21.20 9.56 2.61
C ARG A 31 -20.38 8.47 3.30
N ARG A 32 -20.68 8.19 4.57
CA ARG A 32 -19.97 7.20 5.41
C ARG A 32 -20.63 5.82 5.45
N GLU A 33 -21.77 5.66 4.78
CA GLU A 33 -22.49 4.39 4.69
C GLU A 33 -23.02 4.17 3.27
N GLY A 34 -22.96 2.95 2.78
CA GLY A 34 -23.42 2.60 1.44
C GLY A 34 -22.73 1.36 0.90
N THR A 35 -23.09 0.96 -0.32
CA THR A 35 -22.51 -0.20 -1.00
C THR A 35 -21.00 -0.04 -1.18
N MET A 36 -20.55 1.08 -1.76
CA MET A 36 -19.13 1.35 -1.96
C MET A 36 -18.34 1.43 -0.65
N THR A 37 -18.97 1.88 0.45
CA THR A 37 -18.31 1.88 1.76
C THR A 37 -18.15 0.47 2.31
N ARG A 38 -19.14 -0.40 2.10
CA ARG A 38 -19.06 -1.82 2.48
C ARG A 38 -18.00 -2.55 1.64
N GLU A 39 -17.81 -2.13 0.39
CA GLU A 39 -16.74 -2.61 -0.49
C GLU A 39 -15.32 -2.12 -0.12
N LEU A 40 -15.14 -1.48 1.03
CA LEU A 40 -13.81 -1.18 1.58
C LEU A 40 -13.43 -2.12 2.73
N LEU A 41 -14.32 -3.04 3.12
CA LEU A 41 -14.05 -3.99 4.20
C LEU A 41 -12.92 -4.95 3.82
N LEU A 42 -11.83 -4.87 4.57
CA LEU A 42 -10.66 -5.71 4.32
C LEU A 42 -10.75 -7.01 5.10
N HIS A 43 -10.31 -8.09 4.47
CA HIS A 43 -10.13 -9.41 5.06
C HIS A 43 -8.67 -9.85 4.91
N PRO A 44 -8.17 -10.78 5.75
CA PRO A 44 -6.86 -11.38 5.53
C PRO A 44 -6.78 -11.97 4.12
N GLY A 45 -5.74 -11.58 3.38
CA GLY A 45 -5.48 -12.04 2.03
C GLY A 45 -4.66 -13.32 2.02
N GLU A 46 -4.89 -14.15 1.01
CA GLU A 46 -4.10 -15.36 0.76
C GLU A 46 -2.85 -15.05 -0.09
N HIS A 47 -2.01 -16.07 -0.32
CA HIS A 47 -0.87 -16.02 -1.24
C HIS A 47 0.18 -14.91 -0.96
N GLY A 48 0.31 -14.54 0.31
CA GLY A 48 1.26 -13.53 0.77
C GLY A 48 0.75 -12.09 0.67
N LEU A 49 -0.55 -11.89 0.42
CA LEU A 49 -1.20 -10.60 0.62
C LEU A 49 -1.48 -10.37 2.11
N GLY A 50 -1.44 -9.11 2.54
CA GLY A 50 -1.78 -8.72 3.91
C GLY A 50 -3.28 -8.68 4.13
N MET A 51 -3.86 -7.48 4.06
CA MET A 51 -5.31 -7.28 4.11
C MET A 51 -5.80 -6.84 2.72
N THR A 52 -6.85 -7.46 2.21
CA THR A 52 -7.38 -7.20 0.86
C THR A 52 -8.90 -7.13 0.84
N HIS A 53 -9.44 -6.46 -0.18
CA HIS A 53 -10.87 -6.43 -0.40
C HIS A 53 -11.35 -7.75 -1.04
N SER A 54 -12.59 -8.14 -0.77
CA SER A 54 -13.20 -9.38 -1.31
C SER A 54 -13.18 -9.47 -2.84
N SER A 55 -13.29 -8.33 -3.53
CA SER A 55 -13.19 -8.26 -4.99
C SER A 55 -11.80 -8.59 -5.52
N MET A 56 -10.77 -8.44 -4.70
CA MET A 56 -9.34 -8.62 -5.03
C MET A 56 -8.77 -9.92 -4.44
N ALA A 57 -9.61 -10.78 -3.84
CA ALA A 57 -9.20 -12.06 -3.30
C ALA A 57 -8.82 -13.02 -4.44
N ALA A 58 -7.53 -13.33 -4.53
CA ALA A 58 -6.99 -14.26 -5.50
C ALA A 58 -7.19 -15.72 -5.04
N ASP A 59 -7.41 -16.61 -6.01
CA ASP A 59 -7.50 -18.07 -5.80
C ASP A 59 -6.19 -18.80 -6.15
N THR A 60 -5.32 -18.14 -6.90
CA THR A 60 -4.00 -18.67 -7.26
C THR A 60 -3.01 -17.57 -7.60
N THR A 61 -1.75 -17.96 -7.75
CA THR A 61 -0.69 -17.08 -8.19
C THR A 61 0.22 -17.72 -9.21
N THR A 62 0.82 -16.90 -10.05
CA THR A 62 1.90 -17.30 -10.96
C THR A 62 2.95 -16.20 -11.06
N THR A 63 4.14 -16.53 -11.54
CA THR A 63 5.22 -15.55 -11.70
C THR A 63 5.35 -15.14 -13.17
N ALA A 64 5.52 -13.85 -13.42
CA ALA A 64 5.77 -13.31 -14.75
C ALA A 64 6.86 -12.22 -14.71
N THR A 65 7.50 -12.00 -15.85
CA THR A 65 8.44 -10.89 -16.03
C THR A 65 7.67 -9.60 -16.35
N CYS A 66 7.95 -8.52 -15.63
CA CYS A 66 7.38 -7.21 -15.89
C CYS A 66 7.89 -6.66 -17.23
N GLY A 67 6.97 -6.38 -18.15
CA GLY A 67 7.27 -5.81 -19.47
C GLY A 67 7.23 -4.28 -19.54
N PHE A 68 7.09 -3.57 -18.40
CA PHE A 68 6.91 -2.11 -18.40
C PHE A 68 8.19 -1.35 -18.77
N CYS A 69 9.32 -1.74 -18.22
CA CYS A 69 10.62 -1.17 -18.52
C CYS A 69 11.64 -2.26 -18.86
N ALA A 70 12.83 -1.86 -19.32
CA ALA A 70 13.88 -2.80 -19.74
C ALA A 70 14.53 -3.61 -18.60
N THR A 71 14.22 -3.31 -17.33
CA THR A 71 14.79 -4.01 -16.18
C THR A 71 14.32 -5.47 -16.08
N GLY A 72 13.05 -5.74 -16.43
CA GLY A 72 12.51 -7.10 -16.37
C GLY A 72 12.35 -7.67 -14.96
N CYS A 73 11.84 -6.87 -14.02
CA CYS A 73 11.57 -7.32 -12.65
C CYS A 73 10.60 -8.51 -12.62
N GLY A 74 10.77 -9.43 -11.67
CA GLY A 74 9.82 -10.52 -11.45
C GLY A 74 8.63 -10.06 -10.61
N LEU A 75 7.43 -10.37 -11.11
CA LEU A 75 6.16 -10.09 -10.44
C LEU A 75 5.42 -11.39 -10.17
N ARG A 76 4.81 -11.49 -9.00
CA ARG A 76 3.77 -12.46 -8.69
C ARG A 76 2.43 -11.89 -9.13
N LEU A 77 1.82 -12.52 -10.11
CA LEU A 77 0.46 -12.26 -10.55
C LEU A 77 -0.50 -12.96 -9.62
N HIS A 78 -1.46 -12.21 -9.10
CA HIS A 78 -2.59 -12.69 -8.29
C HIS A 78 -3.78 -12.88 -9.21
N LEU A 79 -4.23 -14.12 -9.37
CA LEU A 79 -5.30 -14.48 -10.29
C LEU A 79 -6.58 -14.83 -9.52
N LYS A 80 -7.72 -14.55 -10.13
CA LYS A 80 -9.03 -15.02 -9.71
C LYS A 80 -9.77 -15.51 -10.95
N GLU A 81 -10.17 -16.77 -10.96
CA GLU A 81 -10.87 -17.38 -12.11
C GLU A 81 -10.08 -17.22 -13.43
N GLY A 82 -8.74 -17.27 -13.33
CA GLY A 82 -7.82 -17.11 -14.47
C GLY A 82 -7.58 -15.66 -14.92
N VAL A 83 -8.18 -14.66 -14.28
CA VAL A 83 -8.00 -13.23 -14.58
C VAL A 83 -7.10 -12.58 -13.53
N ALA A 84 -6.14 -11.76 -13.98
CA ALA A 84 -5.28 -11.02 -13.06
C ALA A 84 -6.07 -9.94 -12.30
N VAL A 85 -6.08 -10.04 -10.97
CA VAL A 85 -6.70 -9.04 -10.07
C VAL A 85 -5.65 -8.16 -9.40
N GLY A 86 -4.40 -8.60 -9.29
CA GLY A 86 -3.34 -7.81 -8.66
C GLY A 86 -1.94 -8.34 -8.95
N LEU A 87 -0.94 -7.55 -8.57
CA LEU A 87 0.47 -7.86 -8.77
C LEU A 87 1.23 -7.52 -7.48
N THR A 88 2.20 -8.34 -7.09
CA THR A 88 3.20 -7.99 -6.06
C THR A 88 4.60 -8.34 -6.54
N PRO A 89 5.65 -7.70 -6.02
CA PRO A 89 7.02 -8.09 -6.33
C PRO A 89 7.31 -9.54 -5.93
N GLU A 90 8.01 -10.31 -6.78
CA GLU A 90 8.48 -11.65 -6.44
C GLU A 90 9.77 -11.57 -5.62
N THR A 91 9.73 -12.03 -4.37
CA THR A 91 10.82 -11.83 -3.40
C THR A 91 12.05 -12.68 -3.69
N LYS A 92 11.89 -13.76 -4.47
CA LYS A 92 12.99 -14.67 -4.85
C LYS A 92 13.52 -14.43 -6.26
N TYR A 93 12.97 -13.47 -7.00
CA TYR A 93 13.40 -13.23 -8.38
C TYR A 93 14.71 -12.43 -8.41
N PRO A 94 15.74 -12.87 -9.16
CA PRO A 94 17.11 -12.40 -9.01
C PRO A 94 17.33 -10.94 -9.40
N VAL A 95 16.49 -10.41 -10.28
CA VAL A 95 16.62 -9.02 -10.77
C VAL A 95 16.26 -8.02 -9.68
N ASN A 96 15.21 -8.31 -8.91
CA ASN A 96 14.51 -7.29 -8.15
C ASN A 96 14.37 -7.65 -6.66
N LEU A 97 14.56 -8.92 -6.28
CA LEU A 97 14.64 -9.39 -4.88
C LEU A 97 13.48 -8.89 -4.00
N GLY A 98 12.29 -8.78 -4.58
CA GLY A 98 11.10 -8.28 -3.90
C GLY A 98 10.88 -6.77 -3.94
N MET A 99 11.68 -6.01 -4.69
CA MET A 99 11.48 -4.59 -4.97
C MET A 99 10.93 -4.44 -6.40
N ALA A 100 9.73 -3.92 -6.61
CA ALA A 100 9.20 -3.60 -7.94
C ALA A 100 8.02 -2.63 -7.85
#